data_AF-A0A218WLC8-F1
#
_entry.id   AF-A0A218WLC8-F1
#
_cell.length_a   1.000
_cell.length_b   1.000
_cell.length_c   1.000
_cell.angle_alpha   90.00
_cell.angle_beta   90.00
_cell.angle_gamma   90.00
#
_symmetry.space_group_name_H-M   'P 1'
#
loop_
_entity.id
_entity.type
_entity.pdbx_description
1 polymer ?
#
loop_
_entity_poly.entity_id
_entity_poly.type
_entity_poly.pdbx_seq_one_letter_code
_entity_poly.pdbx_strand_id
1 'polypeptide(L)'
;MDSRKLSVVVPFLAFANVLMFANAGNFYQDMDILYGDWRAQILEGGQLVTLTMDKASGAGIKSKNEYLFGRFDMRPHHNEIDFEFLVNQSGSPYTLHTNIYLHGKGGKEQDFNLGFFPTKDFHLYAIVWNPQRIIFLVDNVPIRVYTNWGVKGIHFPKAQPMRTYATLWNADDWATQGGRVKTDWSQAPFVASYRSYNADA
;
A
#
# COMPACT_ATOMS: atom_id res chain seq x y z
N MET A 1 -19.69 -33.18 -51.70
CA MET A 1 -19.43 -32.12 -50.71
C MET A 1 -20.68 -31.99 -49.87
N ASP A 2 -20.68 -32.57 -48.67
CA ASP A 2 -21.73 -32.33 -47.67
C ASP A 2 -21.05 -32.32 -46.30
N SER A 3 -21.04 -31.14 -45.67
CA SER A 3 -20.23 -30.81 -44.51
C SER A 3 -21.01 -31.09 -43.23
N ARG A 4 -20.76 -32.26 -42.63
CA ARG A 4 -21.23 -32.55 -41.28
C ARG A 4 -20.52 -31.60 -40.32
N LYS A 5 -21.24 -30.58 -39.84
CA LYS A 5 -20.75 -29.64 -38.81
C LYS A 5 -20.57 -30.38 -37.49
N LEU A 6 -19.33 -30.48 -37.01
CA LEU A 6 -19.04 -30.90 -35.65
C LEU A 6 -19.41 -29.76 -34.69
N SER A 7 -20.38 -29.98 -33.81
CA SER A 7 -20.70 -29.06 -32.71
C SER A 7 -19.85 -29.45 -31.50
N VAL A 8 -18.77 -28.70 -31.25
CA VAL A 8 -17.99 -28.84 -30.01
C VAL A 8 -18.66 -27.98 -28.94
N VAL A 9 -19.29 -28.63 -27.97
CA VAL A 9 -19.79 -27.97 -26.75
C VAL A 9 -18.61 -27.87 -25.79
N VAL A 10 -18.03 -26.68 -25.67
CA VAL A 10 -17.04 -26.37 -24.62
C VAL A 10 -17.84 -26.09 -23.34
N PRO A 11 -17.68 -26.87 -22.25
CA PRO A 11 -18.35 -26.54 -21.01
C PRO A 11 -17.71 -25.27 -20.45
N PHE A 12 -18.48 -24.18 -20.41
CA PHE A 12 -18.14 -23.03 -19.60
C PHE A 12 -18.10 -23.48 -18.13
N LEU A 13 -16.90 -23.69 -17.59
CA LEU A 13 -16.71 -23.70 -16.15
C LEU A 13 -17.03 -22.29 -15.65
N ALA A 14 -18.23 -22.12 -15.13
CA ALA A 14 -18.56 -20.97 -14.30
C ALA A 14 -17.70 -21.09 -13.03
N PHE A 15 -16.58 -20.37 -12.99
CA PHE A 15 -15.92 -20.05 -11.75
C PHE A 15 -16.90 -19.20 -10.94
N ALA A 16 -17.63 -19.82 -10.02
CA ALA A 16 -18.27 -19.10 -8.94
C ALA A 16 -17.15 -18.44 -8.13
N ASN A 17 -16.94 -17.15 -8.36
CA ASN A 17 -16.16 -16.32 -7.44
C ASN A 17 -16.96 -16.28 -6.13
N VAL A 18 -16.70 -17.24 -5.24
CA VAL A 18 -17.08 -17.11 -3.85
C VAL A 18 -16.21 -15.99 -3.30
N LEU A 19 -16.76 -14.78 -3.27
CA LEU A 19 -16.23 -13.68 -2.50
C LEU A 19 -16.29 -14.12 -1.03
N MET A 20 -15.21 -14.74 -0.56
CA MET A 20 -14.92 -14.84 0.86
C MET A 20 -14.77 -13.40 1.32
N PHE A 21 -15.82 -12.83 1.91
CA PHE A 21 -15.67 -11.63 2.70
C PHE A 21 -14.81 -12.02 3.90
N ALA A 22 -13.50 -11.87 3.78
CA ALA A 22 -12.64 -11.79 4.94
C ALA A 22 -13.25 -10.71 5.84
N ASN A 23 -13.50 -11.05 7.10
CA ASN A 23 -14.03 -10.09 8.05
C ASN A 23 -12.99 -8.96 8.12
N ALA A 24 -13.33 -7.77 7.60
CA ALA A 24 -12.42 -6.65 7.60
C ALA A 24 -11.95 -6.41 9.04
N GLY A 25 -10.64 -6.28 9.22
CA GLY A 25 -10.03 -6.04 10.52
C GLY A 25 -10.57 -4.77 11.17
N ASN A 26 -10.36 -4.65 12.47
CA ASN A 26 -10.83 -3.50 13.23
C ASN A 26 -9.62 -2.69 13.69
N PHE A 27 -9.53 -1.42 13.28
CA PHE A 27 -8.39 -0.58 13.59
C PHE A 27 -8.12 -0.43 15.10
N TYR A 28 -9.14 -0.47 15.97
CA TYR A 28 -8.90 -0.47 17.42
C TYR A 28 -8.19 -1.73 17.90
N GLN A 29 -8.42 -2.86 17.24
CA GLN A 29 -7.82 -4.14 17.57
C GLN A 29 -6.42 -4.23 16.97
N ASP A 30 -6.25 -3.77 15.73
CA ASP A 30 -5.09 -4.10 14.92
C ASP A 30 -4.00 -3.01 14.87
N MET A 31 -4.35 -1.75 15.17
CA MET A 31 -3.44 -0.60 15.03
C MET A 31 -3.23 0.20 16.32
N ASP A 32 -2.04 0.77 16.45
CA ASP A 32 -1.72 1.83 17.39
C ASP A 32 -1.59 3.17 16.65
N ILE A 33 -2.04 4.27 17.29
CA ILE A 33 -1.66 5.62 16.86
C ILE A 33 -0.19 5.83 17.20
N LEU A 34 0.63 6.09 16.17
CA LEU A 34 2.06 6.33 16.32
C LEU A 34 2.32 7.78 16.76
N TYR A 35 1.66 8.74 16.12
CA TYR A 35 1.71 10.18 16.41
C TYR A 35 0.56 10.92 15.72
N GLY A 36 0.36 12.19 16.07
CA GLY A 36 -0.58 13.10 15.40
C GLY A 36 -1.66 13.68 16.32
N ASP A 37 -1.72 13.25 17.58
CA ASP A 37 -2.75 13.65 18.54
C ASP A 37 -4.16 13.48 17.93
N TRP A 38 -4.95 14.55 17.87
CA TRP A 38 -6.27 14.57 17.25
C TRP A 38 -6.25 14.35 15.74
N ARG A 39 -5.09 14.41 15.07
CA ARG A 39 -4.97 14.24 13.62
C ARG A 39 -5.00 12.78 13.18
N ALA A 40 -4.74 11.84 14.08
CA ALA A 40 -4.97 10.41 13.84
C ALA A 40 -6.25 10.02 14.58
N GLN A 41 -7.30 9.63 13.84
CA GLN A 41 -8.56 9.23 14.44
C GLN A 41 -8.98 7.87 13.92
N ILE A 42 -9.35 6.99 14.84
CA ILE A 42 -10.08 5.75 14.54
C ILE A 42 -11.55 6.04 14.80
N LEU A 43 -12.36 5.90 13.76
CA LEU A 43 -13.77 6.30 13.69
C LEU A 43 -14.64 5.08 13.35
N GLU A 44 -15.96 5.30 13.38
CA GLU A 44 -16.97 4.31 12.95
C GLU A 44 -16.80 2.93 13.62
N GLY A 45 -16.57 2.94 14.93
CA GLY A 45 -16.39 1.70 15.69
C GLY A 45 -15.14 0.90 15.29
N GLY A 46 -14.15 1.54 14.67
CA GLY A 46 -12.89 0.90 14.25
C GLY A 46 -12.83 0.52 12.77
N GLN A 47 -13.79 0.97 11.96
CA GLN A 47 -13.86 0.65 10.53
C GLN A 47 -13.20 1.70 9.63
N LEU A 48 -12.89 2.88 10.17
CA LEU A 48 -12.26 3.97 9.45
C LEU A 48 -11.10 4.55 10.26
N VAL A 49 -9.97 4.80 9.58
CA VAL A 49 -8.92 5.69 10.08
C VAL A 49 -8.87 6.92 9.20
N THR A 50 -8.77 8.09 9.82
CA THR A 50 -8.43 9.34 9.13
C THR A 50 -7.12 9.88 9.68
N LEU A 51 -6.17 10.16 8.79
CA LEU A 51 -4.94 10.88 9.08
C LEU A 51 -5.05 12.29 8.50
N THR A 52 -4.83 13.29 9.35
CA THR A 52 -4.88 14.70 8.98
C THR A 52 -3.49 15.30 9.03
N MET A 53 -3.20 16.23 8.12
CA MET A 53 -1.97 17.00 8.12
C MET A 53 -2.28 18.48 7.96
N ASP A 54 -1.63 19.28 8.78
CA ASP A 54 -1.59 20.74 8.70
C ASP A 54 -0.15 21.21 8.90
N LYS A 55 0.05 22.54 8.92
CA LYS A 55 1.39 23.12 9.02
C LYS A 55 2.11 22.76 10.33
N ALA A 56 1.39 22.36 11.37
CA ALA A 56 1.98 22.01 12.65
C ALA A 56 2.45 20.54 12.69
N SER A 57 1.68 19.61 12.12
CA SER A 57 2.09 18.20 12.07
C SER A 57 1.29 17.37 11.07
N GLY A 58 1.86 16.21 10.75
CA GLY A 58 1.16 15.09 10.14
C GLY A 58 0.58 14.14 11.17
N ALA A 59 0.35 12.90 10.75
CA ALA A 59 -0.15 11.83 11.61
C ALA A 59 0.29 10.46 11.10
N GLY A 60 0.28 9.47 11.99
CA GLY A 60 0.63 8.10 11.59
C GLY A 60 0.05 7.03 12.51
N ILE A 61 -0.16 5.86 11.95
CA ILE A 61 -0.54 4.63 12.64
C ILE A 61 0.42 3.49 12.28
N LYS A 62 0.50 2.49 13.15
CA LYS A 62 1.27 1.27 12.92
C LYS A 62 0.50 0.03 13.36
N SER A 63 0.78 -1.13 12.76
CA SER A 63 0.22 -2.39 13.26
C SER A 63 0.74 -2.71 14.66
N LYS A 64 -0.12 -3.27 15.50
CA LYS A 64 0.25 -3.82 16.81
C LYS A 64 1.06 -5.10 16.71
N ASN A 65 0.84 -5.87 15.66
CA ASN A 65 1.60 -7.07 15.36
C ASN A 65 2.72 -6.78 14.37
N GLU A 66 3.83 -7.50 14.55
CA GLU A 66 4.82 -7.71 13.51
C GLU A 66 4.40 -8.91 12.68
N TYR A 67 4.66 -8.80 11.38
CA TYR A 67 4.41 -9.85 10.44
C TYR A 67 5.76 -10.40 9.99
N LEU A 68 6.03 -11.63 10.46
CA LEU A 68 7.09 -12.62 10.13
C LEU A 68 7.62 -13.30 11.43
N PHE A 69 8.16 -14.51 11.32
CA PHE A 69 8.47 -15.48 12.39
C PHE A 69 9.38 -15.05 13.60
N GLY A 70 9.04 -13.99 14.35
CA GLY A 70 9.62 -13.64 15.66
C GLY A 70 10.47 -12.34 15.73
N ARG A 71 10.27 -11.60 16.85
CA ARG A 71 10.84 -10.35 17.46
C ARG A 71 12.03 -9.55 16.83
N PHE A 72 11.94 -8.19 16.87
CA PHE A 72 12.90 -7.18 16.33
C PHE A 72 13.77 -6.46 17.35
N ASP A 73 14.95 -6.06 16.85
CA ASP A 73 15.74 -4.88 17.25
C ASP A 73 15.69 -3.81 16.12
N MET A 74 15.73 -2.51 16.46
CA MET A 74 16.00 -1.42 15.50
C MET A 74 17.46 -1.48 15.04
N ARG A 75 17.71 -1.72 13.74
CA ARG A 75 19.07 -1.77 13.17
C ARG A 75 19.17 -0.97 11.87
N PRO A 76 20.36 -0.42 11.53
CA PRO A 76 20.65 0.28 10.26
C PRO A 76 20.51 -0.59 8.99
N HIS A 77 20.01 -1.82 9.13
CA HIS A 77 19.84 -2.81 8.07
C HIS A 77 18.36 -3.23 7.95
N HIS A 78 17.43 -2.27 7.92
CA HIS A 78 16.00 -2.54 7.79
C HIS A 78 15.63 -3.01 6.38
N ASN A 79 14.51 -3.72 6.25
CA ASN A 79 13.81 -3.88 4.99
C ASN A 79 12.52 -3.06 5.04
N GLU A 80 12.06 -2.59 3.89
CA GLU A 80 10.85 -1.78 3.75
C GLU A 80 10.29 -1.95 2.33
N ILE A 81 8.97 -1.88 2.19
CA ILE A 81 8.23 -2.10 0.94
C ILE A 81 7.14 -1.02 0.88
N ASP A 82 7.26 -0.11 -0.08
CA ASP A 82 6.56 1.17 -0.02
C ASP A 82 5.47 1.33 -1.07
N PHE A 83 4.35 1.90 -0.62
CA PHE A 83 3.44 2.68 -1.45
C PHE A 83 3.49 4.13 -0.97
N GLU A 84 3.76 5.06 -1.88
CA GLU A 84 3.77 6.48 -1.60
C GLU A 84 2.91 7.20 -2.63
N PHE A 85 1.88 7.91 -2.17
CA PHE A 85 1.00 8.69 -3.04
C PHE A 85 1.55 10.10 -3.16
N LEU A 86 2.15 10.40 -4.31
CA LEU A 86 2.69 11.72 -4.59
C LEU A 86 1.57 12.58 -5.17
N VAL A 87 1.11 13.52 -4.36
CA VAL A 87 0.06 14.48 -4.71
C VAL A 87 0.58 15.41 -5.79
N ASN A 88 -0.29 15.80 -6.72
CA ASN A 88 0.01 16.82 -7.70
C ASN A 88 -0.96 18.01 -7.52
N GLN A 89 -0.77 19.08 -8.30
CA GLN A 89 -1.66 20.24 -8.27
C GLN A 89 -3.11 19.83 -8.56
N SER A 90 -4.07 20.58 -7.99
CA SER A 90 -5.51 20.32 -8.16
C SER A 90 -5.88 20.06 -9.63
N GLY A 91 -6.54 18.93 -9.89
CA GLY A 91 -6.92 18.48 -11.22
C GLY A 91 -5.90 17.58 -11.95
N SER A 92 -4.69 17.43 -11.41
CA SER A 92 -3.71 16.48 -11.94
C SER A 92 -3.85 15.10 -11.30
N PRO A 93 -3.61 14.00 -12.05
CA PRO A 93 -3.59 12.67 -11.47
C PRO A 93 -2.45 12.52 -10.46
N TYR A 94 -2.69 11.71 -9.44
CA TYR A 94 -1.69 11.32 -8.46
C TYR A 94 -0.69 10.35 -9.10
N THR A 95 0.57 10.41 -8.67
CA THR A 95 1.54 9.36 -8.96
C THR A 95 1.55 8.38 -7.80
N LEU A 96 1.39 7.09 -8.09
CA LEU A 96 1.68 6.04 -7.13
C LEU A 96 3.16 5.64 -7.28
N HIS A 97 3.94 5.97 -6.28
CA HIS A 97 5.34 5.62 -6.18
C HIS A 97 5.50 4.34 -5.36
N THR A 98 6.42 3.47 -5.77
CA THR A 98 6.74 2.24 -5.02
C THR A 98 8.25 2.10 -4.85
N ASN A 99 8.68 1.61 -3.70
CA ASN A 99 10.09 1.35 -3.43
C ASN A 99 10.27 0.05 -2.64
N ILE A 100 11.50 -0.45 -2.62
CA ILE A 100 11.90 -1.62 -1.82
C ILE A 100 13.28 -1.35 -1.25
N TYR A 101 13.37 -1.27 0.08
CA TYR A 101 14.63 -1.22 0.80
C TYR A 101 15.04 -2.62 1.24
N LEU A 102 16.31 -2.94 0.99
CA LEU A 102 16.94 -4.19 1.42
C LEU A 102 18.18 -3.87 2.22
N HIS A 103 18.19 -4.25 3.49
CA HIS A 103 19.29 -3.96 4.44
C HIS A 103 19.67 -2.46 4.45
N GLY A 104 18.67 -1.58 4.44
CA GLY A 104 18.84 -0.12 4.44
C GLY A 104 19.11 0.49 3.06
N LYS A 105 19.14 -0.31 1.99
CA LYS A 105 19.38 0.17 0.62
C LYS A 105 18.10 0.14 -0.23
N GLY A 106 17.53 1.32 -0.46
CA GLY A 106 16.43 1.58 -1.41
C GLY A 106 16.90 1.60 -2.87
N GLY A 107 16.54 2.63 -3.63
CA GLY A 107 16.99 2.80 -5.02
C GLY A 107 16.26 1.88 -6.01
N LYS A 108 15.05 1.44 -5.66
CA LYS A 108 14.22 0.54 -6.48
C LYS A 108 12.88 1.22 -6.76
N GLU A 109 12.91 2.52 -7.01
CA GLU A 109 11.74 3.34 -7.25
C GLU A 109 11.06 2.96 -8.57
N GLN A 110 9.73 2.91 -8.58
CA GLN A 110 8.91 2.83 -9.79
C GLN A 110 7.66 3.69 -9.61
N ASP A 111 7.38 4.55 -10.60
CA ASP A 111 6.23 5.44 -10.65
C ASP A 111 5.13 4.89 -11.56
N PHE A 112 3.88 5.00 -11.12
CA PHE A 112 2.70 4.54 -11.83
C PHE A 112 1.63 5.63 -11.91
N ASN A 113 1.00 5.75 -13.09
CA ASN A 113 -0.26 6.46 -13.25
C ASN A 113 -1.41 5.48 -12.97
N LEU A 114 -2.33 5.86 -12.09
CA LEU A 114 -3.43 5.00 -11.67
C LEU A 114 -4.54 4.86 -12.72
N GLY A 115 -4.65 5.79 -13.68
CA GLY A 115 -5.76 5.83 -14.64
C GLY A 115 -7.11 6.24 -14.04
N PHE A 116 -7.15 6.56 -12.74
CA PHE A 116 -8.31 7.07 -12.01
C PHE A 116 -7.88 8.12 -10.98
N PHE A 117 -8.85 8.82 -10.40
CA PHE A 117 -8.62 9.78 -9.32
C PHE A 117 -8.80 9.08 -7.95
N PRO A 118 -7.71 8.79 -7.20
CA PRO A 118 -7.80 8.03 -5.95
C PRO A 118 -8.50 8.78 -4.81
N THR A 119 -8.89 10.05 -5.04
CA THR A 119 -9.63 10.89 -4.10
C THR A 119 -11.16 10.78 -4.27
N LYS A 120 -11.63 10.06 -5.29
CA LYS A 120 -13.07 9.96 -5.60
C LYS A 120 -13.77 8.79 -4.91
N ASP A 121 -13.06 7.70 -4.65
CA ASP A 121 -13.57 6.54 -3.93
C ASP A 121 -12.42 5.78 -3.26
N PHE A 122 -12.73 4.81 -2.40
CA PHE A 122 -11.77 3.86 -1.86
C PHE A 122 -11.35 2.85 -2.93
N HIS A 123 -10.05 2.57 -2.98
CA HIS A 123 -9.44 1.55 -3.82
C HIS A 123 -8.61 0.60 -2.95
N LEU A 124 -8.43 -0.64 -3.40
CA LEU A 124 -7.62 -1.63 -2.71
C LEU A 124 -6.16 -1.48 -3.11
N TYR A 125 -5.28 -1.21 -2.14
CA TYR A 125 -3.83 -1.26 -2.31
C TYR A 125 -3.28 -2.39 -1.44
N ALA A 126 -2.64 -3.37 -2.06
CA ALA A 126 -2.19 -4.57 -1.36
C ALA A 126 -0.76 -4.94 -1.73
N ILE A 127 -0.04 -5.50 -0.77
CA ILE A 127 1.27 -6.12 -0.95
C ILE A 127 1.12 -7.60 -0.65
N VAL A 128 1.39 -8.46 -1.63
CA VAL A 128 1.57 -9.90 -1.41
C VAL A 128 3.06 -10.17 -1.28
N TRP A 129 3.50 -10.55 -0.08
CA TRP A 129 4.90 -10.83 0.22
C TRP A 129 5.07 -12.27 0.69
N ASN A 130 5.85 -13.04 -0.06
CA ASN A 130 6.20 -14.43 0.26
C ASN A 130 7.66 -14.72 -0.08
N PRO A 131 8.21 -15.89 0.26
CA PRO A 131 9.63 -16.21 0.03
C PRO A 131 10.08 -16.13 -1.44
N GLN A 132 9.17 -16.12 -2.41
CA GLN A 132 9.48 -16.10 -3.84
C GLN A 132 9.37 -14.71 -4.45
N ARG A 133 8.46 -13.86 -3.97
CA ARG A 133 8.17 -12.56 -4.60
C ARG A 133 7.43 -11.58 -3.68
N ILE A 134 7.59 -10.30 -3.99
CA ILE A 134 6.74 -9.20 -3.55
C ILE A 134 5.90 -8.78 -4.74
N ILE A 135 4.58 -8.64 -4.56
CA ILE A 135 3.65 -8.16 -5.59
C ILE A 135 2.92 -6.95 -5.02
N PHE A 136 2.95 -5.84 -5.75
CA PHE A 136 2.12 -4.67 -5.48
C PHE A 136 0.87 -4.76 -6.33
N LEU A 137 -0.29 -4.62 -5.71
CA LEU A 137 -1.59 -4.68 -6.38
C LEU A 137 -2.38 -3.39 -6.14
N VAL A 138 -3.09 -2.97 -7.18
CA VAL A 138 -4.15 -1.95 -7.14
C VAL A 138 -5.42 -2.62 -7.64
N ASP A 139 -6.47 -2.65 -6.83
CA ASP A 139 -7.74 -3.32 -7.13
C ASP A 139 -7.58 -4.78 -7.60
N ASN A 140 -6.71 -5.52 -6.90
CA ASN A 140 -6.31 -6.90 -7.23
C ASN A 140 -5.58 -7.07 -8.58
N VAL A 141 -5.24 -5.98 -9.27
CA VAL A 141 -4.41 -6.01 -10.48
C VAL A 141 -2.95 -5.80 -10.09
N PRO A 142 -2.03 -6.72 -10.43
CA PRO A 142 -0.61 -6.54 -10.12
C PRO A 142 -0.03 -5.42 -10.99
N ILE A 143 0.54 -4.41 -10.34
CA ILE A 143 1.23 -3.30 -11.04
C ILE A 143 2.75 -3.44 -11.00
N ARG A 144 3.29 -4.20 -10.03
CA ARG A 144 4.72 -4.45 -9.88
C ARG A 144 4.98 -5.81 -9.23
N VAL A 145 5.98 -6.51 -9.75
CA VAL A 145 6.49 -7.78 -9.18
C VAL A 145 7.98 -7.67 -8.94
N TYR A 146 8.42 -7.97 -7.72
CA TYR A 146 9.83 -8.10 -7.36
C TYR A 146 10.15 -9.53 -6.96
N THR A 147 10.85 -10.24 -7.84
CA THR A 147 11.20 -11.65 -7.66
C THR A 147 12.42 -11.82 -6.76
N ASN A 148 12.38 -12.84 -5.90
CA ASN A 148 13.54 -13.26 -5.12
C ASN A 148 14.60 -13.91 -6.05
N TRP A 149 15.67 -13.16 -6.31
CA TRP A 149 16.83 -13.60 -7.08
C TRP A 149 18.00 -14.02 -6.18
N GLY A 150 17.72 -14.63 -5.02
CA GLY A 150 18.76 -15.07 -4.08
C GLY A 150 19.81 -15.99 -4.70
N VAL A 151 19.45 -16.79 -5.70
CA VAL A 151 20.41 -17.62 -6.48
C VAL A 151 21.43 -16.81 -7.27
N LYS A 152 21.16 -15.52 -7.51
CA LYS A 152 22.06 -14.55 -8.15
C LYS A 152 22.73 -13.62 -7.12
N GLY A 153 22.63 -13.92 -5.82
CA GLY A 153 23.19 -13.11 -4.75
C GLY A 153 22.43 -11.83 -4.44
N ILE A 154 21.23 -11.63 -5.00
CA ILE A 154 20.40 -10.45 -4.72
C ILE A 154 19.61 -10.69 -3.43
N HIS A 155 19.73 -9.77 -2.48
CA HIS A 155 18.99 -9.84 -1.21
C HIS A 155 17.46 -9.81 -1.43
N PHE A 156 16.73 -10.38 -0.47
CA PHE A 156 15.28 -10.39 -0.42
C PHE A 156 14.84 -10.44 1.05
N PRO A 157 13.77 -9.74 1.46
CA PRO A 157 13.34 -9.73 2.84
C PRO A 157 12.67 -11.07 3.14
N LYS A 158 13.38 -11.98 3.80
CA LYS A 158 12.85 -13.30 4.19
C LYS A 158 12.88 -13.57 5.69
N ALA A 159 13.69 -12.81 6.42
CA ALA A 159 14.08 -13.16 7.79
C ALA A 159 13.88 -12.02 8.80
N GLN A 160 13.57 -10.80 8.34
CA GLN A 160 13.26 -9.68 9.21
C GLN A 160 11.76 -9.37 9.13
N PRO A 161 11.02 -9.60 10.23
CA PRO A 161 9.65 -9.13 10.32
C PRO A 161 9.49 -7.63 10.25
N MET A 162 8.32 -7.25 9.74
CA MET A 162 7.97 -5.87 9.45
C MET A 162 6.60 -5.56 10.04
N ARG A 163 6.38 -4.28 10.33
CA ARG A 163 5.06 -3.74 10.69
C ARG A 163 4.50 -3.01 9.49
N THR A 164 3.19 -2.95 9.40
CA THR A 164 2.54 -2.04 8.45
C THR A 164 2.47 -0.66 9.07
N TYR A 165 2.78 0.37 8.29
CA TYR A 165 2.65 1.76 8.67
C TYR A 165 1.75 2.48 7.66
N ALA A 166 0.98 3.44 8.14
CA ALA A 166 0.34 4.43 7.30
C ALA A 166 0.59 5.81 7.92
N THR A 167 1.17 6.71 7.14
CA THR A 167 1.55 8.06 7.58
C THR A 167 1.12 9.09 6.55
N LEU A 168 0.81 10.28 7.02
CA LEU A 168 0.61 11.46 6.19
C LEU A 168 1.57 12.53 6.66
N TRP A 169 2.49 12.96 5.79
CA TRP A 169 3.57 13.86 6.13
C TRP A 169 3.98 14.73 4.91
N ASN A 170 4.71 15.81 5.18
CA ASN A 170 5.14 16.76 4.16
C ASN A 170 6.49 16.36 3.57
N ALA A 171 6.53 16.18 2.25
CA ALA A 171 7.72 15.77 1.50
C ALA A 171 8.12 16.82 0.45
N ASP A 172 8.04 18.11 0.81
CA ASP A 172 8.22 19.26 -0.11
C ASP A 172 9.54 19.23 -0.88
N ASP A 173 10.57 18.60 -0.34
CA ASP A 173 11.91 18.56 -0.95
C ASP A 173 11.97 17.67 -2.19
N TRP A 174 11.02 16.76 -2.40
CA TRP A 174 11.08 15.82 -3.52
C TRP A 174 9.73 15.39 -4.12
N ALA A 175 8.63 15.37 -3.36
CA ALA A 175 7.40 14.68 -3.77
C ALA A 175 6.76 15.24 -5.05
N THR A 176 6.54 16.55 -5.13
CA THR A 176 5.80 17.14 -6.26
C THR A 176 6.75 17.76 -7.27
N GLN A 177 6.84 17.15 -8.45
CA GLN A 177 7.74 17.56 -9.55
C GLN A 177 9.21 17.66 -9.12
N GLY A 178 9.69 16.70 -8.34
CA GLY A 178 11.05 16.73 -7.78
C GLY A 178 11.27 17.86 -6.79
N GLY A 179 10.23 18.20 -6.02
CA GLY A 179 10.27 19.23 -4.98
C GLY A 179 10.10 20.68 -5.45
N ARG A 180 9.79 20.90 -6.73
CA ARG A 180 9.59 22.25 -7.29
C ARG A 180 8.27 22.89 -6.83
N VAL A 181 7.24 22.07 -6.65
CA VAL A 181 5.94 22.53 -6.16
C VAL A 181 5.86 22.23 -4.68
N LYS A 182 5.66 23.27 -3.88
CA LYS A 182 5.58 23.22 -2.42
C LYS A 182 4.14 23.08 -1.97
N THR A 183 3.95 22.57 -0.75
CA THR A 183 2.62 22.41 -0.16
C THR A 183 1.97 23.76 0.06
N ASP A 184 0.79 23.96 -0.52
CA ASP A 184 -0.03 25.13 -0.25
C ASP A 184 -0.81 24.92 1.06
N TRP A 185 -0.20 25.36 2.16
CA TRP A 185 -0.79 25.24 3.50
C TRP A 185 -2.12 25.99 3.68
N SER A 186 -2.52 26.88 2.75
CA SER A 186 -3.85 27.49 2.78
C SER A 186 -4.97 26.48 2.46
N GLN A 187 -4.61 25.35 1.84
CA GLN A 187 -5.52 24.23 1.54
C GLN A 187 -5.59 23.20 2.67
N ALA A 188 -4.83 23.38 3.76
CA ALA A 188 -4.94 22.52 4.92
C ALA A 188 -6.33 22.67 5.59
N PRO A 189 -6.86 21.60 6.22
CA PRO A 189 -6.22 20.30 6.45
C PRO A 189 -6.21 19.39 5.22
N PHE A 190 -5.11 18.65 5.05
CA PHE A 190 -5.03 17.52 4.12
C PHE A 190 -5.45 16.25 4.84
N VAL A 191 -6.25 15.39 4.20
CA VAL A 191 -6.81 14.19 4.84
C VAL A 191 -6.57 12.97 3.97
N ALA A 192 -6.04 11.91 4.58
CA ALA A 192 -5.99 10.56 4.03
C ALA A 192 -6.90 9.65 4.86
N SER A 193 -7.69 8.81 4.19
CA SER A 193 -8.64 7.89 4.84
C SER A 193 -8.33 6.45 4.47
N TYR A 194 -8.40 5.55 5.46
CA TYR A 194 -8.13 4.12 5.32
C TYR A 194 -9.30 3.33 5.88
N ARG A 195 -9.70 2.28 5.15
CA ARG A 195 -10.76 1.35 5.56
C ARG A 195 -10.33 -0.08 5.25
N SER A 196 -11.05 -1.03 5.85
CA SER A 196 -10.94 -2.45 5.52
C SER A 196 -9.51 -2.99 5.61
N TYR A 197 -8.78 -2.64 6.68
CA TYR A 197 -7.48 -3.22 6.93
C TYR A 197 -7.59 -4.73 7.05
N ASN A 198 -6.70 -5.44 6.36
CA ASN A 198 -6.57 -6.87 6.48
C ASN A 198 -5.09 -7.22 6.39
N ALA A 199 -4.63 -8.07 7.32
CA ALA A 199 -3.32 -8.67 7.28
C ALA A 199 -3.49 -10.15 7.60
N ASP A 200 -3.27 -10.98 6.58
CA ASP A 200 -3.30 -12.44 6.67
C ASP A 200 -1.85 -12.92 6.52
N ALA A 201 -1.25 -13.37 7.63
CA ALA A 201 0.17 -13.67 7.75
C ALA A 201 0.40 -15.00 8.47
#